data_AF-A0A0C9UET6-F1
#
_entry.id   AF-A0A0C9UET6-F1
#
_cell.length_a   1.000
_cell.length_b   1.000
_cell.length_c   1.000
_cell.angle_alpha   90.00
_cell.angle_beta   90.00
_cell.angle_gamma   90.00
#
_symmetry.space_group_name_H-M   'P 1'
#
loop_
_entity.id
_entity.type
_entity.pdbx_description
1 polymer ?
#
loop_
_entity_poly.entity_id
_entity_poly.type
_entity_poly.pdbx_seq_one_letter_code
_entity_poly.pdbx_strand_id
1 'polypeptide(L)'
;KGHSLLIDEINLEERGRYHSPTNCLIGLCREHAHTVNSVMSSVEAVESVAEAIQSGDCHLGKEATVCAIGSFSKENYNISPVFVSPTCKTEIAEQSKIWIQLILNQWKVAPDGKTKWGPIWSVASDGDATRRKSFHLLFMNQSIQPGVPLWDELDELTLLKLQTGPDNVTMDFDFKHLFKCEL
;
A
#
# COMPACT_ATOMS: atom_id res chain seq x y z
N LYS A 1 17.65 -2.77 -13.72
CA LYS A 1 17.26 -3.45 -12.46
C LYS A 1 15.81 -3.09 -12.18
N GLY A 2 14.98 -4.06 -11.80
CA GLY A 2 13.57 -3.83 -11.50
C GLY A 2 13.28 -3.97 -10.01
N HIS A 3 12.10 -3.52 -9.61
CA HIS A 3 11.66 -3.52 -8.22
C HIS A 3 10.25 -4.08 -8.09
N SER A 4 9.89 -4.49 -6.88
CA SER A 4 8.53 -4.78 -6.48
C SER A 4 8.09 -3.83 -5.37
N LEU A 5 6.86 -3.34 -5.44
CA LEU A 5 6.18 -2.70 -4.31
C LEU A 5 5.51 -3.79 -3.48
N LEU A 6 6.04 -4.04 -2.29
CA LEU A 6 5.57 -5.04 -1.34
C LEU A 6 4.65 -4.36 -0.34
N ILE A 7 3.46 -4.92 -0.11
CA ILE A 7 2.45 -4.36 0.78
C ILE A 7 2.00 -5.45 1.76
N ASP A 8 1.99 -5.14 3.05
CA ASP A 8 1.50 -6.03 4.10
C ASP A 8 0.96 -5.20 5.27
N GLU A 9 0.26 -5.87 6.18
CA GLU A 9 -0.32 -5.29 7.38
C GLU A 9 0.34 -5.90 8.62
N ILE A 10 0.63 -5.06 9.62
CA ILE A 10 1.08 -5.50 10.94
C ILE A 10 0.06 -5.11 12.01
N ASN A 11 -0.23 -6.02 12.94
CA ASN A 11 -1.10 -5.72 14.07
C ASN A 11 -0.50 -4.62 14.95
N LEU A 12 -1.35 -3.70 15.40
CA LEU A 12 -1.01 -2.65 16.35
C LEU A 12 -1.73 -2.86 17.68
N GLU A 13 -1.18 -2.25 18.73
CA GLU A 13 -1.96 -1.92 19.92
C GLU A 13 -2.86 -0.73 19.57
N GLU A 14 -4.18 -0.88 19.70
CA GLU A 14 -5.15 0.20 19.46
C GLU A 14 -4.98 1.31 20.50
N ARG A 15 -4.05 2.25 20.23
CA ARG A 15 -3.64 3.26 21.22
C ARG A 15 -3.19 4.55 20.58
N GLY A 16 -3.82 5.65 21.01
CA GLY A 16 -3.33 7.01 20.76
C GLY A 16 -2.06 7.28 21.56
N ARG A 17 -1.04 7.87 20.92
CA ARG A 17 0.20 8.29 21.59
C ARG A 17 0.49 9.74 21.30
N TYR A 18 0.98 10.47 22.30
CA TYR A 18 1.49 11.81 22.09
C TYR A 18 2.88 11.77 21.47
N HIS A 19 3.05 12.46 20.35
CA HIS A 19 4.32 12.61 19.65
C HIS A 19 4.85 14.03 19.84
N SER A 20 5.75 14.20 20.82
CA SER A 20 6.28 15.51 21.20
C SER A 20 6.97 16.30 20.08
N PRO A 21 7.72 15.70 19.14
CA PRO A 21 8.38 16.47 18.09
C PRO A 21 7.43 17.21 17.14
N THR A 22 6.23 16.66 16.92
CA THR A 22 5.20 17.29 16.06
C THR A 22 4.06 17.91 16.86
N ASN A 23 4.10 17.79 18.19
CA ASN A 23 3.00 18.16 19.07
C ASN A 23 1.64 17.58 18.63
N CYS A 24 1.62 16.31 18.17
CA CYS A 24 0.40 15.67 17.67
C CYS A 24 0.06 14.39 18.44
N LEU A 25 -1.22 14.04 18.46
CA LEU A 25 -1.67 12.67 18.72
C LEU A 25 -1.44 11.82 17.46
N ILE A 26 -0.71 10.72 17.61
CA ILE A 26 -0.52 9.69 16.59
C ILE A 26 -1.27 8.41 16.96
N GLY A 27 -1.41 7.49 16.01
CA GLY A 27 -2.12 6.21 16.21
C GLY A 27 -3.58 6.24 15.76
N LEU A 28 -4.05 7.35 15.20
CA LEU A 28 -5.34 7.43 14.50
C LEU A 28 -5.27 6.68 13.16
N CYS A 29 -6.39 6.06 12.76
CA CYS A 29 -6.50 5.38 11.49
C CYS A 29 -6.52 6.37 10.31
N ARG A 30 -5.90 6.01 9.19
CA ARG A 30 -5.84 6.82 7.97
C ARG A 30 -7.23 7.21 7.47
N GLU A 31 -8.19 6.31 7.58
CA GLU A 31 -9.53 6.48 7.03
C GLU A 31 -10.29 7.63 7.69
N HIS A 32 -10.04 7.89 8.98
CA HIS A 32 -10.82 8.87 9.75
C HIS A 32 -9.96 9.93 10.45
N ALA A 33 -8.62 9.87 10.40
CA ALA A 33 -7.77 10.87 11.06
C ALA A 33 -8.02 12.32 10.57
N HIS A 34 -8.58 12.48 9.38
CA HIS A 34 -8.91 13.79 8.80
C HIS A 34 -10.15 14.44 9.43
N THR A 35 -10.94 13.72 10.22
CA THR A 35 -12.15 14.25 10.88
C THR A 35 -11.85 15.04 12.14
N VAL A 36 -10.61 14.94 12.64
CA VAL A 36 -10.17 15.57 13.88
C VAL A 36 -8.88 16.38 13.69
N ASN A 37 -8.68 17.38 14.53
CA ASN A 37 -7.39 18.06 14.63
C ASN A 37 -6.48 17.28 15.60
N SER A 38 -5.41 16.68 15.07
CA SER A 38 -4.47 15.90 15.89
C SER A 38 -3.46 16.75 16.67
N VAL A 39 -3.41 18.07 16.48
CA VAL A 39 -2.45 18.95 17.17
C VAL A 39 -2.88 19.18 18.63
N MET A 40 -1.98 18.90 19.57
CA MET A 40 -2.25 18.97 21.01
C MET A 40 -1.91 20.37 21.56
N SER A 41 -2.74 21.35 21.22
CA SER A 41 -2.53 22.75 21.62
C SER A 41 -3.07 23.08 23.02
N SER A 42 -4.03 22.29 23.52
CA SER A 42 -4.66 22.49 24.83
C SER A 42 -5.30 21.18 25.32
N VAL A 43 -5.81 21.16 26.55
CA VAL A 43 -6.53 20.01 27.11
C VAL A 43 -7.82 19.74 26.33
N GLU A 44 -8.54 20.79 25.95
CA GLU A 44 -9.78 20.71 25.17
C GLU A 44 -9.53 20.11 23.78
N ALA A 45 -8.36 20.38 23.17
CA ALA A 45 -7.98 19.73 21.93
C ALA A 45 -7.81 18.21 22.11
N VAL A 46 -7.21 17.78 23.23
CA VAL A 46 -7.07 16.35 23.56
C VAL A 46 -8.44 15.72 23.78
N GLU A 47 -9.29 16.37 24.58
CA GLU A 47 -10.65 15.91 24.89
C GLU A 47 -11.49 15.78 23.62
N SER A 48 -11.42 16.75 22.70
CA SER A 48 -12.16 16.68 21.43
C SER A 48 -11.80 15.45 20.59
N VAL A 49 -10.53 15.05 20.57
CA VAL A 49 -10.11 13.82 19.87
C VAL A 49 -10.60 12.57 20.61
N ALA A 50 -10.56 12.58 21.95
CA ALA A 50 -11.06 11.47 22.75
C ALA A 50 -12.58 11.27 22.57
N GLU A 51 -13.34 12.37 22.55
CA GLU A 51 -14.78 12.36 22.26
C GLU A 51 -15.06 11.81 20.86
N ALA A 52 -14.32 12.25 19.84
CA ALA A 52 -14.46 11.74 18.48
C ALA A 52 -14.14 10.24 18.36
N ILE A 53 -13.17 9.74 19.15
CA ILE A 53 -12.89 8.30 19.24
C ILE A 53 -14.06 7.57 19.91
N GLN A 54 -14.63 8.15 20.97
CA GLN A 54 -15.75 7.55 21.71
C GLN A 54 -17.06 7.54 20.92
N SER A 55 -17.32 8.57 20.11
CA SER A 55 -18.51 8.68 19.25
C SER A 55 -18.41 7.81 17.99
N GLY A 56 -17.19 7.39 17.61
CA GLY A 56 -16.93 6.64 16.37
C GLY A 56 -16.71 7.54 15.14
N ASP A 57 -16.57 8.85 15.33
CA ASP A 57 -16.23 9.79 14.24
C ASP A 57 -14.75 9.70 13.83
N CYS A 58 -13.90 9.17 14.73
CA CYS A 58 -12.52 8.81 14.46
C CYS A 58 -12.21 7.45 15.10
N HIS A 59 -11.25 6.71 14.54
CA HIS A 59 -10.82 5.42 15.10
C HIS A 59 -9.32 5.38 15.33
N LEU A 60 -8.91 4.56 16.29
CA LEU A 60 -7.53 4.13 16.44
C LEU A 60 -7.17 3.10 15.36
N GLY A 61 -5.89 3.06 15.00
CA GLY A 61 -5.37 2.05 14.08
C GLY A 61 -5.33 0.68 14.75
N LYS A 62 -5.93 -0.31 14.08
CA LYS A 62 -5.91 -1.73 14.45
C LYS A 62 -4.68 -2.43 13.88
N GLU A 63 -4.33 -2.06 12.66
CA GLU A 63 -3.17 -2.53 11.93
C GLU A 63 -2.43 -1.33 11.33
N ALA A 64 -1.16 -1.50 10.98
CA ALA A 64 -0.44 -0.57 10.12
C ALA A 64 -0.22 -1.24 8.76
N THR A 65 -0.71 -0.61 7.70
CA THR A 65 -0.30 -0.92 6.34
C THR A 65 1.14 -0.44 6.17
N VAL A 66 2.02 -1.35 5.77
CA VAL A 66 3.43 -1.08 5.44
C VAL A 66 3.62 -1.35 3.96
N CYS A 67 4.14 -0.36 3.24
CA CYS A 67 4.58 -0.54 1.86
C CYS A 67 6.08 -0.31 1.77
N ALA A 68 6.76 -1.22 1.08
CA ALA A 68 8.19 -1.13 0.88
C ALA A 68 8.58 -1.53 -0.53
N ILE A 69 9.69 -0.99 -1.02
CA ILE A 69 10.22 -1.29 -2.34
C ILE A 69 11.38 -2.27 -2.18
N GLY A 70 11.24 -3.44 -2.80
CA GLY A 70 12.27 -4.49 -2.84
C GLY A 70 12.90 -4.59 -4.22
N SER A 71 14.22 -4.79 -4.30
CA SER A 71 14.95 -4.89 -5.57
C SER A 71 15.01 -6.35 -6.08
N PHE A 72 14.77 -6.55 -7.38
CA PHE A 72 15.13 -7.79 -8.07
C PHE A 72 16.62 -7.76 -8.44
N SER A 73 17.47 -7.96 -7.44
CA SER A 73 18.93 -7.87 -7.59
C SER A 73 19.63 -8.81 -6.62
N LYS A 74 20.73 -9.44 -7.06
CA LYS A 74 21.62 -10.21 -6.19
C LYS A 74 22.46 -9.31 -5.27
N GLU A 75 22.70 -8.07 -5.71
CA GLU A 75 23.47 -7.06 -4.98
C GLU A 75 22.52 -5.97 -4.45
N ASN A 76 22.80 -5.42 -3.27
CA ASN A 76 21.97 -4.39 -2.63
C ASN A 76 20.50 -4.82 -2.52
N TYR A 77 20.26 -6.06 -2.08
CA TYR A 77 18.94 -6.62 -1.78
C TYR A 77 18.36 -6.01 -0.50
N ASN A 78 18.17 -4.69 -0.53
CA ASN A 78 17.62 -3.91 0.56
C ASN A 78 16.13 -3.67 0.29
N ILE A 79 15.36 -3.67 1.37
CA ILE A 79 13.97 -3.24 1.38
C ILE A 79 13.91 -1.79 1.86
N SER A 80 13.17 -0.93 1.16
CA SER A 80 13.03 0.48 1.52
C SER A 80 11.56 0.78 1.84
N PRO A 81 11.18 0.92 3.12
CA PRO A 81 9.84 1.37 3.48
C PRO A 81 9.56 2.74 2.89
N VAL A 82 8.43 2.88 2.21
CA VAL A 82 8.00 4.12 1.56
C VAL A 82 6.67 4.64 2.12
N PHE A 83 5.92 3.78 2.81
CA PHE A 83 4.64 4.13 3.39
C PHE A 83 4.40 3.27 4.64
N VAL A 84 4.03 3.93 5.73
CA VAL A 84 3.56 3.27 6.96
C VAL A 84 2.37 4.08 7.44
N SER A 85 1.22 3.45 7.59
CA SER A 85 0.02 4.17 7.96
C SER A 85 -0.98 3.27 8.69
N PRO A 86 -1.47 3.68 9.88
CA PRO A 86 -2.47 2.93 10.60
C PRO A 86 -3.79 2.83 9.81
N THR A 87 -4.51 1.73 9.97
CA THR A 87 -5.82 1.46 9.36
C THR A 87 -6.76 0.88 10.42
N CYS A 88 -8.04 1.23 10.34
CA CYS A 88 -9.11 0.59 11.13
C CYS A 88 -9.83 -0.53 10.35
N LYS A 89 -9.28 -0.92 9.19
CA LYS A 89 -9.77 -1.94 8.24
C LYS A 89 -11.10 -1.62 7.56
N THR A 90 -11.52 -0.35 7.58
CA THR A 90 -12.73 0.10 6.87
C THR A 90 -12.44 0.61 5.47
N GLU A 91 -11.16 0.70 5.08
CA GLU A 91 -10.76 1.10 3.73
C GLU A 91 -11.39 0.18 2.67
N ILE A 92 -11.97 0.78 1.63
CA ILE A 92 -12.48 0.04 0.46
C ILE A 92 -11.45 0.00 -0.67
N ALA A 93 -11.63 -0.93 -1.60
CA ALA A 93 -10.68 -1.16 -2.69
C ALA A 93 -10.40 0.11 -3.52
N GLU A 94 -11.42 0.93 -3.76
CA GLU A 94 -11.36 2.19 -4.50
C GLU A 94 -10.49 3.23 -3.78
N GLN A 95 -10.52 3.27 -2.45
CA GLN A 95 -9.66 4.13 -1.63
C GLN A 95 -8.23 3.59 -1.60
N SER A 96 -8.07 2.27 -1.45
CA SER A 96 -6.77 1.61 -1.44
C SER A 96 -5.97 1.88 -2.72
N LYS A 97 -6.66 1.81 -3.86
CA LYS A 97 -6.12 2.13 -5.18
C LYS A 97 -5.46 3.51 -5.24
N ILE A 98 -6.02 4.52 -4.56
CA ILE A 98 -5.57 5.92 -4.67
C ILE A 98 -4.13 6.04 -4.16
N TRP A 99 -3.84 5.53 -2.97
CA TRP A 99 -2.51 5.68 -2.38
C TRP A 99 -1.49 4.73 -3.04
N ILE A 100 -1.91 3.54 -3.52
CA ILE A 100 -1.01 2.66 -4.29
C ILE A 100 -0.58 3.39 -5.57
N GLN A 101 -1.54 3.99 -6.29
CA GLN A 101 -1.25 4.76 -7.49
C GLN A 101 -0.37 5.98 -7.18
N LEU A 102 -0.56 6.64 -6.03
CA LEU A 102 0.29 7.75 -5.59
C LEU A 102 1.73 7.30 -5.41
N ILE A 103 1.98 6.16 -4.75
CA ILE A 103 3.34 5.61 -4.56
C ILE A 103 3.98 5.31 -5.92
N LEU A 104 3.27 4.64 -6.84
CA LEU A 104 3.77 4.30 -8.17
C LEU A 104 4.09 5.56 -9.00
N ASN A 105 3.21 6.55 -8.97
CA ASN A 105 3.40 7.82 -9.66
C ASN A 105 4.60 8.58 -9.09
N GLN A 106 4.70 8.66 -7.76
CA GLN A 106 5.80 9.35 -7.10
C GLN A 106 7.14 8.65 -7.39
N TRP A 107 7.19 7.32 -7.38
CA TRP A 107 8.39 6.57 -7.76
C TRP A 107 8.82 6.87 -9.21
N LYS A 108 7.85 7.01 -10.13
CA LYS A 108 8.13 7.28 -11.54
C LYS A 108 8.77 8.66 -11.76
N VAL A 109 8.37 9.67 -10.99
CA VAL A 109 8.81 11.07 -11.20
C VAL A 109 9.88 11.55 -10.23
N ALA A 110 10.05 10.91 -9.07
CA ALA A 110 11.04 11.31 -8.08
C ALA A 110 12.48 11.15 -8.63
N PRO A 111 13.38 12.11 -8.37
CA PRO A 111 14.80 12.00 -8.74
C PRO A 111 15.46 10.73 -8.18
N ASP A 112 15.10 10.39 -6.93
CA ASP A 112 15.56 9.19 -6.23
C ASP A 112 14.65 7.96 -6.43
N GLY A 113 13.81 7.95 -7.46
CA GLY A 113 12.94 6.84 -7.82
C GLY A 113 13.42 6.09 -9.06
N LYS A 114 12.58 6.02 -10.09
CA LYS A 114 12.82 5.25 -11.32
C LYS A 114 14.12 5.62 -12.02
N THR A 115 14.47 6.90 -12.10
CA THR A 115 15.68 7.36 -12.78
C THR A 115 16.96 6.83 -12.12
N LYS A 116 16.97 6.76 -10.78
CA LYS A 116 18.14 6.34 -10.01
C LYS A 116 18.22 4.83 -9.79
N TRP A 117 17.09 4.21 -9.43
CA TRP A 117 17.06 2.81 -9.02
C TRP A 117 16.54 1.88 -10.12
N GLY A 118 15.62 2.37 -10.95
CA GLY A 118 14.95 1.60 -12.00
C GLY A 118 13.45 1.46 -11.76
N PRO A 119 12.71 0.90 -12.73
CA PRO A 119 11.26 0.79 -12.66
C PRO A 119 10.78 -0.18 -11.57
N ILE A 120 9.52 -0.01 -11.17
CA ILE A 120 8.72 -1.05 -10.50
C ILE A 120 8.13 -1.93 -11.60
N TRP A 121 8.27 -3.24 -11.47
CA TRP A 121 7.72 -4.24 -12.39
C TRP A 121 6.49 -4.94 -11.82
N SER A 122 6.43 -5.10 -10.51
CA SER A 122 5.30 -5.78 -9.86
C SER A 122 4.87 -5.11 -8.56
N VAL A 123 3.64 -5.38 -8.15
CA VAL A 123 3.10 -5.01 -6.83
C VAL A 123 2.56 -6.27 -6.16
N ALA A 124 3.01 -6.56 -4.95
CA ALA A 124 2.70 -7.78 -4.22
C ALA A 124 1.97 -7.50 -2.89
N SER A 125 1.09 -8.42 -2.49
CA SER A 125 0.44 -8.40 -1.16
C SER A 125 0.11 -9.81 -0.65
N ASP A 126 -0.36 -9.89 0.60
CA ASP A 126 -0.88 -11.12 1.22
C ASP A 126 -2.21 -11.61 0.60
N GLY A 127 -2.87 -10.73 -0.15
CA GLY A 127 -4.08 -11.03 -0.90
C GLY A 127 -5.35 -11.03 -0.06
N ASP A 128 -5.52 -10.11 0.89
CA ASP A 128 -6.85 -9.84 1.47
C ASP A 128 -7.88 -9.46 0.37
N ALA A 129 -9.16 -9.67 0.63
CA ALA A 129 -10.21 -9.50 -0.39
C ALA A 129 -10.30 -8.07 -0.94
N THR A 130 -10.14 -7.06 -0.09
CA THR A 130 -10.14 -5.65 -0.48
C THR A 130 -8.94 -5.32 -1.35
N ARG A 131 -7.75 -5.80 -0.96
CA ARG A 131 -6.50 -5.66 -1.71
C ARG A 131 -6.54 -6.36 -3.06
N ARG A 132 -7.07 -7.58 -3.14
CA ARG A 132 -7.29 -8.30 -4.41
C ARG A 132 -8.13 -7.48 -5.37
N LYS A 133 -9.25 -6.91 -4.90
CA LYS A 133 -10.10 -6.05 -5.73
C LYS A 133 -9.37 -4.78 -6.16
N SER A 134 -8.63 -4.13 -5.26
CA SER A 134 -7.81 -2.95 -5.58
C SER A 134 -6.76 -3.25 -6.66
N PHE A 135 -6.04 -4.35 -6.51
CA PHE A 135 -5.03 -4.81 -7.48
C PHE A 135 -5.67 -5.13 -8.82
N HIS A 136 -6.82 -5.78 -8.86
CA HIS A 136 -7.54 -6.01 -10.12
C HIS A 136 -7.89 -4.70 -10.84
N LEU A 137 -8.41 -3.70 -10.10
CA LEU A 137 -8.74 -2.39 -10.66
C LEU A 137 -7.51 -1.62 -11.18
N LEU A 138 -6.32 -1.89 -10.63
CA LEU A 138 -5.06 -1.23 -10.97
C LEU A 138 -4.26 -1.94 -12.06
N PHE A 139 -4.23 -3.27 -12.02
CA PHE A 139 -3.26 -4.10 -12.73
C PHE A 139 -3.90 -5.08 -13.72
N MET A 140 -5.20 -4.99 -13.97
CA MET A 140 -5.92 -5.76 -15.00
C MET A 140 -6.74 -4.85 -15.93
N ASN A 141 -6.23 -3.64 -16.21
CA ASN A 141 -6.98 -2.60 -16.92
C ASN A 141 -6.41 -2.24 -18.30
N GLN A 142 -5.24 -2.75 -18.67
CA GLN A 142 -4.63 -2.55 -19.98
C GLN A 142 -4.21 -3.88 -20.58
N SER A 143 -4.52 -4.13 -21.84
CA SER A 143 -3.99 -5.30 -22.55
C SER A 143 -2.52 -5.06 -22.87
N ILE A 144 -1.69 -6.09 -22.69
CA ILE A 144 -0.29 -6.07 -23.12
C ILE A 144 -0.29 -5.90 -24.64
N GLN A 145 0.54 -5.00 -25.15
CA GLN A 145 0.63 -4.72 -26.58
C GLN A 145 1.75 -5.56 -27.23
N PRO A 146 1.57 -6.02 -28.48
CA PRO A 146 2.66 -6.62 -29.26
C PRO A 146 3.89 -5.72 -29.33
N GLY A 147 5.08 -6.30 -29.24
CA GLY A 147 6.36 -5.60 -29.37
C GLY A 147 6.92 -5.00 -28.08
N VAL A 148 6.29 -5.25 -26.92
CA VAL A 148 6.96 -5.04 -25.62
C VAL A 148 7.58 -6.35 -25.14
N PRO A 149 8.71 -6.32 -24.39
CA PRO A 149 9.37 -7.56 -23.96
C PRO A 149 8.46 -8.53 -23.18
N LEU A 150 7.48 -8.00 -22.45
CA LEU A 150 6.53 -8.83 -21.70
C LEU A 150 5.56 -9.60 -22.62
N TRP A 151 5.25 -9.07 -23.81
CA TRP A 151 4.42 -9.77 -24.79
C TRP A 151 5.14 -11.00 -25.32
N ASP A 152 6.41 -10.84 -25.70
CA ASP A 152 7.21 -11.91 -26.30
C ASP A 152 7.34 -13.14 -25.39
N GLU A 153 7.29 -12.93 -24.07
CA GLU A 153 7.36 -14.00 -23.07
C GLU A 153 5.99 -14.65 -22.76
N LEU A 154 4.88 -13.92 -22.97
CA LEU A 154 3.56 -14.33 -22.48
C LEU A 154 2.53 -14.65 -23.57
N ASP A 155 2.71 -14.20 -24.81
CA ASP A 155 1.73 -14.32 -25.90
C ASP A 155 1.34 -15.78 -26.20
N GLU A 156 2.30 -16.71 -26.09
CA GLU A 156 2.04 -18.13 -26.32
C GLU A 156 1.17 -18.78 -25.22
N LEU A 157 0.97 -18.11 -24.09
CA LEU A 157 0.17 -18.60 -22.97
C LEU A 157 -1.32 -18.33 -23.20
N THR A 158 -1.92 -19.11 -24.11
CA THR A 158 -3.33 -18.96 -24.57
C THR A 158 -4.42 -18.86 -23.49
N LEU A 159 -4.18 -19.36 -22.27
CA LEU A 159 -5.12 -19.28 -21.14
C LEU A 159 -4.81 -18.13 -20.17
N LEU A 160 -3.66 -17.47 -20.31
CA LEU A 160 -3.29 -16.35 -19.49
C LEU A 160 -4.03 -15.10 -19.98
N LYS A 161 -4.63 -14.37 -19.04
CA LYS A 161 -5.19 -13.06 -19.35
C LYS A 161 -4.04 -12.08 -19.56
N LEU A 162 -3.77 -11.69 -20.80
CA LEU A 162 -2.71 -10.75 -21.19
C LEU A 162 -3.07 -9.29 -20.84
N GLN A 163 -3.32 -9.04 -19.55
CA GLN A 163 -3.61 -7.71 -19.02
C GLN A 163 -2.67 -7.37 -17.87
N THR A 164 -2.32 -6.09 -17.81
CA THR A 164 -1.47 -5.49 -16.78
C THR A 164 -2.04 -4.14 -16.35
N GLY A 165 -1.33 -3.48 -15.43
CA GLY A 165 -1.51 -2.05 -15.19
C GLY A 165 -0.68 -1.20 -16.14
N PRO A 166 -0.72 0.13 -15.94
CA PRO A 166 0.16 1.06 -16.62
C PRO A 166 1.64 0.65 -16.56
N ASP A 167 2.38 0.94 -17.63
CA ASP A 167 3.81 0.61 -17.77
C ASP A 167 4.12 -0.91 -17.67
N ASN A 168 3.15 -1.78 -17.97
CA ASN A 168 3.23 -3.24 -17.87
C ASN A 168 3.47 -3.75 -16.43
N VAL A 169 3.06 -2.99 -15.41
CA VAL A 169 3.17 -3.42 -14.01
C VAL A 169 2.19 -4.57 -13.73
N THR A 170 2.71 -5.66 -13.18
CA THR A 170 1.93 -6.85 -12.82
C THR A 170 1.53 -6.86 -11.35
N MET A 171 0.47 -7.60 -11.02
CA MET A 171 0.10 -7.90 -9.64
C MET A 171 0.59 -9.28 -9.22
N ASP A 172 0.95 -9.43 -7.96
CA ASP A 172 1.35 -10.69 -7.35
C ASP A 172 0.67 -10.87 -5.97
N PHE A 173 0.46 -12.12 -5.58
CA PHE A 173 -0.06 -12.48 -4.27
C PHE A 173 0.81 -13.59 -3.69
N ASP A 174 1.21 -13.42 -2.43
CA ASP A 174 2.13 -14.35 -1.80
C ASP A 174 1.51 -15.75 -1.69
N PHE A 175 2.10 -16.68 -2.46
CA PHE A 175 1.65 -18.06 -2.56
C PHE A 175 1.59 -18.77 -1.20
N LYS A 176 2.40 -18.36 -0.22
CA LYS A 176 2.45 -19.00 1.10
C LYS A 176 1.10 -18.92 1.83
N HIS A 177 0.26 -17.95 1.48
CA HIS A 177 -1.08 -17.80 2.07
C HIS A 177 -2.07 -18.82 1.54
N LEU A 178 -1.82 -19.48 0.39
CA LEU A 178 -2.67 -20.56 -0.10
C LEU A 178 -2.50 -21.82 0.75
N PHE A 179 -1.27 -22.17 1.12
CA PHE A 179 -0.97 -23.38 1.88
C PHE A 179 -1.41 -23.30 3.36
N LYS A 180 -1.55 -22.10 3.91
CA LYS A 180 -2.01 -21.91 5.29
C LYS A 180 -3.52 -22.13 5.47
N CYS A 181 -4.31 -22.10 4.39
CA CYS A 181 -5.77 -22.28 4.46
C CYS A 181 -6.19 -23.76 4.44
N GLU A 182 -5.26 -24.69 4.21
CA GLU A 182 -5.53 -26.14 4.12
C GLU A 182 -5.09 -26.94 5.37
N LEU A 183 -4.70 -26.26 6.45
CA LEU A 183 -4.36 -26.85 7.75
C LEU A 183 -5.22 -26.24 8.86
#